data_AF-A0A0G4PX47-F1
#
_entry.id   AF-A0A0G4PX47-F1
#
_cell.length_a   1.000
_cell.length_b   1.000
_cell.length_c   1.000
_cell.angle_alpha   90.00
_cell.angle_beta   90.00
_cell.angle_gamma   90.00
#
_symmetry.space_group_name_H-M   'P 1'
#
loop_
_entity.id
_entity.type
_entity.pdbx_description
1 polymer ?
#
loop_
_entity_poly.entity_id
_entity_poly.type
_entity_poly.pdbx_seq_one_letter_code
_entity_poly.pdbx_strand_id
1 'polypeptide(L)'
;MIWEYLFSTLSIQPLKDILHKPNPLSILCTSRYLYNEVSSHLFHDSVQHISLNPEYNEEEWMVIQLKSRTVDIKWTLRNRADAARHFHNFPHSKTMMKIHIHSPDPTDPGQMVFIWQKANALVDLLISTTQSDIVVATHGVWNSDPPAHWQQDKYTFYEMGGLRETIRSSKYRPDADLAVLPFLRLELWVKDPATNMPAMSDDVYVHLHRRLLSLFDQNGIELRLKELLYMRQDIAVQKIESAIIDTNMFLETSLDELPGETAGFLRLERFKNWFEDGKSWESSYETHLYNQLCTCPWVIMNTDPWLHRSNQRYIVLILLHHFMHAFRSNSHDELGIYDNSRIYLRWDQGLWLEVFPSGLPPLSDVQFWLSRFWPDNFQFRKVHAYTDWLYRQRAEETGVEQRRCPLVYRLILWGH
;
A
#
# COMPACT_ATOMS: atom_id res chain seq x y z
N MET A 1 -42.08 7.17 19.38
CA MET A 1 -42.18 8.60 19.72
C MET A 1 -40.85 9.28 20.05
N ILE A 2 -40.18 9.05 21.19
CA ILE A 2 -38.90 9.74 21.51
C ILE A 2 -37.80 9.38 20.51
N TRP A 3 -37.68 8.11 20.16
CA TRP A 3 -36.64 7.61 19.25
C TRP A 3 -36.87 8.03 17.80
N GLU A 4 -38.12 7.97 17.33
CA GLU A 4 -38.49 8.50 16.00
C GLU A 4 -38.16 9.98 15.87
N TYR A 5 -38.38 10.76 16.94
CA TYR A 5 -37.99 12.17 16.99
C TYR A 5 -36.47 12.34 16.91
N LEU A 6 -35.70 11.63 17.76
CA LEU A 6 -34.23 11.68 17.76
C LEU A 6 -33.62 11.30 16.38
N PHE A 7 -34.11 10.21 15.78
CA PHE A 7 -33.64 9.72 14.47
C PHE A 7 -34.08 10.64 13.32
N SER A 8 -35.27 11.24 13.38
CA SER A 8 -35.69 12.26 12.40
C SER A 8 -34.80 13.51 12.41
N THR A 9 -34.25 13.89 13.57
CA THR A 9 -33.25 14.97 13.67
C THR A 9 -31.88 14.61 13.09
N LEU A 10 -31.52 13.32 13.06
CA LEU A 10 -30.26 12.84 12.47
C LEU A 10 -30.34 12.75 10.94
N SER A 11 -31.51 12.39 10.38
CA SER A 11 -31.71 12.28 8.93
C SER A 11 -31.73 13.62 8.18
N ILE A 12 -31.81 14.75 8.88
CA ILE A 12 -31.97 16.09 8.28
C ILE A 12 -30.66 16.90 8.30
N GLN A 13 -29.57 16.40 8.88
CA GLN A 13 -28.30 17.16 8.93
C GLN A 13 -27.33 16.77 7.81
N PRO A 14 -27.07 17.66 6.82
CA PRO A 14 -25.88 17.53 6.00
C PRO A 14 -24.66 17.86 6.88
N LEU A 15 -23.78 16.89 7.06
CA LEU A 15 -22.61 16.97 7.95
C LEU A 15 -21.48 17.89 7.44
N LYS A 16 -21.79 18.92 6.63
CA LYS A 16 -20.79 19.88 6.13
C LYS A 16 -20.45 21.00 7.12
N ASP A 17 -21.18 21.14 8.23
CA ASP A 17 -20.90 22.15 9.27
C ASP A 17 -20.81 21.51 10.67
N ILE A 18 -19.65 20.97 11.03
CA ILE A 18 -19.42 20.35 12.36
C ILE A 18 -18.94 21.35 13.42
N LEU A 19 -18.69 22.62 13.09
CA LEU A 19 -17.99 23.48 14.06
C LEU A 19 -18.82 24.01 15.24
N HIS A 20 -20.16 24.01 15.25
CA HIS A 20 -20.89 24.65 16.37
C HIS A 20 -22.28 24.10 16.77
N LYS A 21 -22.68 22.87 16.42
CA LYS A 21 -23.92 22.29 16.98
C LYS A 21 -23.64 21.16 17.99
N PRO A 22 -24.35 21.12 19.13
CA PRO A 22 -24.20 20.04 20.10
C PRO A 22 -24.54 18.72 19.41
N ASN A 23 -23.56 17.81 19.34
CA ASN A 23 -23.73 16.50 18.73
C ASN A 23 -24.79 15.73 19.55
N PRO A 24 -25.99 15.47 19.00
CA PRO A 24 -27.07 14.82 19.74
C PRO A 24 -26.70 13.39 20.17
N LEU A 25 -25.66 12.80 19.59
CA LEU A 25 -25.12 11.50 19.98
C LEU A 25 -24.17 11.56 21.19
N SER A 26 -23.81 12.74 21.69
CA SER A 26 -22.96 12.84 22.89
C SER A 26 -23.62 12.23 24.13
N ILE A 27 -24.95 12.17 24.17
CA ILE A 27 -25.71 11.47 25.22
C ILE A 27 -25.40 9.97 25.25
N LEU A 28 -25.04 9.37 24.11
CA LEU A 28 -24.62 7.97 24.03
C LEU A 28 -23.27 7.73 24.71
N CYS A 29 -22.47 8.78 24.92
CA CYS A 29 -21.21 8.69 25.67
C CYS A 29 -21.43 8.81 27.19
N THR A 30 -22.63 9.15 27.66
CA THR A 30 -22.90 9.42 29.08
C THR A 30 -23.28 8.18 29.90
N SER A 31 -23.80 7.13 29.26
CA SER A 31 -24.21 5.90 29.94
C SER A 31 -24.07 4.69 29.03
N ARG A 32 -23.40 3.63 29.52
CA ARG A 32 -23.25 2.37 28.81
C ARG A 32 -24.60 1.67 28.56
N TYR A 33 -25.57 1.87 29.45
CA TYR A 33 -26.91 1.32 29.30
C TYR A 33 -27.66 2.01 28.15
N LEU A 34 -27.70 3.35 28.15
CA LEU A 34 -28.30 4.13 27.06
C LEU A 34 -27.58 3.88 25.74
N TYR A 35 -26.25 3.77 25.76
CA TYR A 35 -25.48 3.38 24.59
C TYR A 35 -25.97 2.05 24.03
N ASN A 36 -26.05 0.99 24.86
CA ASN A 36 -26.44 -0.34 24.42
C ASN A 36 -27.87 -0.38 23.87
N GLU A 37 -28.81 0.33 24.52
CA GLU A 37 -30.20 0.42 24.08
C GLU A 37 -30.33 1.19 22.76
N VAL A 38 -29.68 2.34 22.60
CA VAL A 38 -29.85 3.17 21.39
C VAL A 38 -29.02 2.65 20.23
N SER A 39 -27.80 2.15 20.49
CA SER A 39 -26.93 1.66 19.42
C SER A 39 -27.49 0.40 18.74
N SER A 40 -28.23 -0.46 19.46
CA SER A 40 -28.89 -1.61 18.83
C SER A 40 -29.94 -1.17 17.82
N HIS A 41 -30.67 -0.07 18.08
CA HIS A 41 -31.63 0.51 17.15
C HIS A 41 -30.97 1.33 16.02
N LEU A 42 -29.91 2.09 16.33
CA LEU A 42 -29.20 2.91 15.35
C LEU A 42 -28.50 2.05 14.29
N PHE A 43 -27.88 0.95 14.71
CA PHE A 43 -27.11 0.07 13.85
C PHE A 43 -27.89 -1.16 13.36
N HIS A 44 -29.18 -1.27 13.71
CA HIS A 44 -30.04 -2.35 13.23
C HIS A 44 -30.06 -2.41 11.69
N ASP A 45 -29.76 -3.57 11.12
CA ASP A 45 -29.61 -3.80 9.68
C ASP A 45 -28.71 -2.79 8.94
N SER A 46 -27.77 -2.18 9.67
CA SER A 46 -26.89 -1.18 9.08
C SER A 46 -25.70 -1.83 8.38
N VAL A 47 -25.31 -1.23 7.27
CA VAL A 47 -24.21 -1.67 6.41
C VAL A 47 -23.21 -0.53 6.28
N GLN A 48 -21.95 -0.80 6.58
CA GLN A 48 -20.83 0.07 6.29
C GLN A 48 -20.30 -0.21 4.89
N HIS A 49 -20.47 0.73 3.99
CA HIS A 49 -19.92 0.73 2.65
C HIS A 49 -18.56 1.43 2.66
N ILE A 50 -17.48 0.71 2.38
CA ILE A 50 -16.13 1.26 2.29
C ILE A 50 -15.73 1.28 0.82
N SER A 51 -15.50 2.45 0.25
CA SER A 51 -15.13 2.60 -1.16
C SER A 51 -13.62 2.83 -1.31
N LEU A 52 -12.99 1.96 -2.08
CA LEU A 52 -11.62 2.08 -2.58
C LEU A 52 -11.67 2.61 -4.01
N ASN A 53 -11.54 3.93 -4.15
CA ASN A 53 -11.47 4.59 -5.44
C ASN A 53 -10.03 4.54 -6.00
N PRO A 54 -9.84 4.24 -7.29
CA PRO A 54 -8.54 4.19 -7.96
C PRO A 54 -7.90 5.56 -8.15
N GLU A 55 -8.70 6.62 -8.22
CA GLU A 55 -8.23 7.97 -8.49
C GLU A 55 -7.40 8.51 -7.33
N TYR A 56 -6.25 9.12 -7.65
CA TYR A 56 -5.43 9.82 -6.69
C TYR A 56 -6.08 11.15 -6.32
N ASN A 57 -6.36 11.34 -5.02
CA ASN A 57 -6.89 12.58 -4.46
C ASN A 57 -6.32 12.78 -3.06
N GLU A 58 -5.57 13.88 -2.86
CA GLU A 58 -4.96 14.21 -1.57
C GLU A 58 -5.99 14.47 -0.46
N GLU A 59 -7.20 14.90 -0.82
CA GLU A 59 -8.29 15.17 0.13
C GLU A 59 -9.17 13.94 0.40
N GLU A 60 -9.08 12.90 -0.42
CA GLU A 60 -9.90 11.69 -0.32
C GLU A 60 -9.05 10.44 -0.50
N TRP A 61 -8.62 9.87 0.63
CA TRP A 61 -7.96 8.57 0.64
C TRP A 61 -8.99 7.44 0.56
N MET A 62 -10.04 7.52 1.39
CA MET A 62 -11.07 6.49 1.51
C MET A 62 -12.41 7.10 1.91
N VAL A 63 -13.49 6.54 1.39
CA VAL A 63 -14.86 6.92 1.80
C VAL A 63 -15.50 5.77 2.55
N ILE A 64 -16.08 6.07 3.71
CA ILE A 64 -16.91 5.14 4.48
C ILE A 64 -18.32 5.71 4.56
N GLN A 65 -19.33 4.92 4.23
CA GLN A 65 -20.73 5.31 4.29
C GLN A 65 -21.54 4.30 5.10
N LEU A 66 -22.13 4.72 6.21
CA LEU A 66 -23.07 3.92 6.97
C LEU A 66 -24.47 4.11 6.40
N LYS A 67 -25.08 3.03 5.91
CA LYS A 67 -26.45 3.01 5.42
C LYS A 67 -27.32 2.08 6.24
N SER A 68 -28.50 2.57 6.63
CA SER A 68 -29.61 1.81 7.17
C SER A 68 -30.93 2.47 6.72
N ARG A 69 -32.08 1.97 7.19
CA ARG A 69 -33.37 2.63 6.95
C ARG A 69 -33.47 4.01 7.61
N THR A 70 -32.70 4.24 8.66
CA THR A 70 -32.79 5.43 9.52
C THR A 70 -31.58 6.33 9.45
N VAL A 71 -30.45 5.85 8.89
CA VAL A 71 -29.17 6.53 8.88
C VAL A 71 -28.52 6.43 7.50
N ASP A 72 -28.11 7.58 6.95
CA ASP A 72 -27.21 7.66 5.80
C ASP A 72 -26.12 8.70 6.09
N ILE A 73 -24.95 8.23 6.54
CA ILE A 73 -23.83 9.08 6.94
C ILE A 73 -22.60 8.70 6.12
N LYS A 74 -21.96 9.70 5.52
CA LYS A 74 -20.71 9.55 4.76
C LYS A 74 -19.55 10.25 5.47
N TRP A 75 -18.45 9.53 5.65
CA TRP A 75 -17.16 10.04 6.09
C TRP A 75 -16.15 9.96 4.94
N THR A 76 -15.52 11.10 4.64
CA THR A 76 -14.37 11.16 3.74
C THR A 76 -13.11 11.25 4.59
N LEU A 77 -12.26 10.23 4.47
CA LEU A 77 -11.02 10.08 5.24
C LEU A 77 -9.85 10.52 4.38
N ARG A 78 -8.98 11.38 4.91
CA ARG A 78 -7.88 11.99 4.13
C ARG A 78 -6.62 11.15 4.12
N ASN A 79 -6.43 10.30 5.12
CA ASN A 79 -5.22 9.50 5.28
C ASN A 79 -5.45 8.27 6.17
N ARG A 80 -4.40 7.45 6.30
CA ARG A 80 -4.41 6.23 7.14
C ARG A 80 -4.70 6.53 8.61
N ALA A 81 -4.25 7.65 9.16
CA ALA A 81 -4.48 7.99 10.57
C ALA A 81 -5.96 8.33 10.84
N ASP A 82 -6.62 9.03 9.91
CA ASP A 82 -8.07 9.27 9.96
C ASP A 82 -8.85 7.95 9.96
N ALA A 83 -8.45 7.01 9.10
CA ALA A 83 -9.07 5.69 9.07
C ALA A 83 -8.80 4.89 10.34
N ALA A 84 -7.57 4.88 10.85
CA ALA A 84 -7.26 4.21 12.11
C ALA A 84 -8.13 4.75 13.26
N ARG A 85 -8.33 6.08 13.33
CA ARG A 85 -9.24 6.69 14.30
C ARG A 85 -10.70 6.26 14.09
N HIS A 86 -11.15 6.15 12.84
CA HIS A 86 -12.48 5.64 12.55
C HIS A 86 -12.64 4.18 13.02
N PHE A 87 -11.74 3.28 12.61
CA PHE A 87 -11.83 1.86 12.92
C PHE A 87 -11.68 1.55 14.41
N HIS A 88 -10.94 2.38 15.15
CA HIS A 88 -10.80 2.23 16.59
C HIS A 88 -12.08 2.62 17.36
N ASN A 89 -12.81 3.62 16.88
CA ASN A 89 -13.91 4.23 17.63
C ASN A 89 -15.31 3.76 17.17
N PHE A 90 -15.41 3.14 16.00
CA PHE A 90 -16.70 2.73 15.44
C PHE A 90 -17.09 1.31 15.90
N PRO A 91 -18.37 1.05 16.25
CA PRO A 91 -18.82 -0.26 16.74
C PRO A 91 -19.05 -1.28 15.60
N HIS A 92 -17.97 -1.74 14.97
CA HIS A 92 -18.01 -2.62 13.80
C HIS A 92 -18.76 -3.94 14.01
N SER A 93 -18.72 -4.50 15.22
CA SER A 93 -19.42 -5.75 15.57
C SER A 93 -20.95 -5.66 15.48
N LYS A 94 -21.51 -4.44 15.33
CA LYS A 94 -22.95 -4.21 15.19
C LYS A 94 -23.40 -3.99 13.75
N THR A 95 -22.50 -4.06 12.79
CA THR A 95 -22.76 -3.68 11.39
C THR A 95 -22.14 -4.68 10.42
N MET A 96 -22.77 -4.93 9.29
CA MET A 96 -22.12 -5.62 8.18
C MET A 96 -21.16 -4.67 7.46
N MET A 97 -20.02 -5.16 7.00
CA MET A 97 -19.08 -4.36 6.23
C MET A 97 -19.06 -4.81 4.77
N LYS A 98 -19.24 -3.87 3.83
CA LYS A 98 -19.14 -4.08 2.39
C LYS A 98 -18.03 -3.20 1.83
N ILE A 99 -17.00 -3.83 1.29
CA ILE A 99 -15.86 -3.17 0.68
C ILE A 99 -16.10 -3.15 -0.82
N HIS A 100 -16.01 -1.96 -1.41
CA HIS A 100 -16.22 -1.69 -2.82
C HIS A 100 -14.90 -1.31 -3.45
N ILE A 101 -14.44 -2.11 -4.39
CA ILE A 101 -13.21 -1.87 -5.13
C ILE A 101 -13.59 -1.47 -6.55
N HIS A 102 -13.28 -0.25 -6.94
CA HIS A 102 -13.57 0.23 -8.29
C HIS A 102 -12.42 -0.11 -9.24
N SER A 103 -12.74 -0.54 -10.46
CA SER A 103 -11.74 -0.91 -11.48
C SER A 103 -10.87 0.30 -11.86
N PRO A 104 -9.55 0.14 -12.00
CA PRO A 104 -8.68 1.22 -12.45
C PRO A 104 -8.95 1.62 -13.91
N ASP A 105 -8.64 2.86 -14.25
CA ASP A 105 -8.59 3.35 -15.62
C ASP A 105 -7.42 2.67 -16.36
N PRO A 106 -7.66 2.03 -17.51
CA PRO A 106 -6.60 1.38 -18.28
C PRO A 106 -5.52 2.33 -18.81
N THR A 107 -5.77 3.63 -18.83
CA THR A 107 -4.82 4.67 -19.27
C THR A 107 -3.94 5.20 -18.16
N ASP A 108 -4.25 4.90 -16.89
CA ASP A 108 -3.45 5.26 -15.72
C ASP A 108 -3.13 4.00 -14.87
N PRO A 109 -2.12 3.20 -15.28
CA PRO A 109 -1.77 1.97 -14.58
C PRO A 109 -1.27 2.19 -13.15
N GLY A 110 -0.90 3.42 -12.78
CA GLY A 110 -0.57 3.78 -11.39
C GLY A 110 -1.73 3.55 -10.43
N GLN A 111 -2.97 3.65 -10.90
CA GLN A 111 -4.17 3.41 -10.11
C GLN A 111 -4.24 1.99 -9.55
N MET A 112 -3.70 0.99 -10.25
CA MET A 112 -3.65 -0.39 -9.74
C MET A 112 -2.69 -0.51 -8.54
N VAL A 113 -1.54 0.16 -8.60
CA VAL A 113 -0.62 0.25 -7.45
C VAL A 113 -1.28 0.97 -6.28
N PHE A 114 -2.05 2.02 -6.55
CA PHE A 114 -2.76 2.76 -5.49
C PHE A 114 -3.85 1.93 -4.82
N ILE A 115 -4.66 1.19 -5.60
CA ILE A 115 -5.65 0.24 -5.07
C ILE A 115 -4.95 -0.79 -4.18
N TRP A 116 -3.84 -1.38 -4.63
CA TRP A 116 -3.07 -2.34 -3.84
C TRP A 116 -2.63 -1.76 -2.50
N GLN A 117 -2.08 -0.54 -2.48
CA GLN A 117 -1.66 0.14 -1.26
C GLN A 117 -2.84 0.42 -0.32
N LYS A 118 -3.97 0.92 -0.86
CA LYS A 118 -5.21 1.15 -0.08
C LYS A 118 -5.77 -0.15 0.50
N ALA A 119 -5.81 -1.21 -0.29
CA ALA A 119 -6.32 -2.52 0.13
C ALA A 119 -5.47 -3.11 1.25
N ASN A 120 -4.13 -3.08 1.14
CA ASN A 120 -3.24 -3.55 2.20
C ASN A 120 -3.37 -2.72 3.48
N ALA A 121 -3.40 -1.39 3.36
CA ALA A 121 -3.58 -0.52 4.51
C ALA A 121 -4.94 -0.73 5.19
N LEU A 122 -6.01 -0.93 4.42
CA LEU A 122 -7.33 -1.26 4.95
C LEU A 122 -7.31 -2.62 5.67
N VAL A 123 -6.74 -3.65 5.06
CA VAL A 123 -6.63 -4.98 5.67
C VAL A 123 -5.85 -4.93 6.99
N ASP A 124 -4.75 -4.18 7.06
CA ASP A 124 -4.00 -3.98 8.31
C ASP A 124 -4.88 -3.39 9.43
N LEU A 125 -5.74 -2.44 9.10
CA LEU A 125 -6.69 -1.84 10.05
C LEU A 125 -7.76 -2.86 10.47
N LEU A 126 -8.27 -3.64 9.50
CA LEU A 126 -9.33 -4.61 9.72
C LEU A 126 -8.88 -5.84 10.51
N ILE A 127 -7.61 -6.27 10.42
CA ILE A 127 -7.07 -7.40 11.21
C ILE A 127 -7.27 -7.16 12.72
N SER A 128 -7.14 -5.91 13.17
CA SER A 128 -7.36 -5.55 14.58
C SER A 128 -8.84 -5.50 14.98
N THR A 129 -9.75 -5.48 14.00
CA THR A 129 -11.18 -5.30 14.18
C THR A 129 -11.86 -6.67 14.22
N THR A 130 -11.86 -7.29 15.40
CA THR A 130 -12.41 -8.64 15.59
C THR A 130 -13.90 -8.72 15.18
N GLN A 131 -14.27 -9.76 14.41
CA GLN A 131 -15.65 -10.27 14.21
C GLN A 131 -16.60 -9.54 13.23
N SER A 132 -16.12 -8.73 12.28
CA SER A 132 -17.03 -8.18 11.26
C SER A 132 -17.23 -9.15 10.09
N ASP A 133 -18.50 -9.37 9.68
CA ASP A 133 -18.80 -10.03 8.40
C ASP A 133 -18.46 -9.06 7.26
N ILE A 134 -17.35 -9.32 6.59
CA ILE A 134 -16.77 -8.45 5.58
C ILE A 134 -17.04 -9.06 4.21
N VAL A 135 -17.84 -8.38 3.39
CA VAL A 135 -18.07 -8.74 1.98
C VAL A 135 -17.23 -7.83 1.10
N VAL A 136 -16.45 -8.40 0.19
CA VAL A 136 -15.69 -7.62 -0.81
C VAL A 136 -16.41 -7.73 -2.15
N ALA A 137 -16.62 -6.59 -2.80
CA ALA A 137 -17.28 -6.50 -4.10
C ALA A 137 -16.45 -5.62 -5.03
N THR A 138 -16.24 -6.09 -6.26
CA THR A 138 -15.59 -5.35 -7.32
C THR A 138 -16.63 -4.65 -8.21
N HIS A 139 -16.32 -3.45 -8.66
CA HIS A 139 -17.21 -2.61 -9.47
C HIS A 139 -16.50 -2.08 -10.71
N GLY A 140 -17.24 -1.86 -11.78
CA GLY A 140 -16.69 -1.40 -13.06
C GLY A 140 -16.25 -2.55 -13.97
N VAL A 141 -15.43 -2.24 -14.97
CA VAL A 141 -15.08 -3.17 -16.04
C VAL A 141 -13.70 -3.80 -15.76
N TRP A 142 -13.71 -5.01 -15.22
CA TRP A 142 -12.51 -5.79 -14.91
C TRP A 142 -12.08 -6.74 -16.03
N ASN A 143 -12.89 -6.83 -17.08
CA ASN A 143 -12.59 -7.62 -18.27
C ASN A 143 -12.03 -6.74 -19.39
N SER A 144 -11.35 -7.37 -20.35
CA SER A 144 -10.91 -6.72 -21.57
C SER A 144 -10.85 -7.69 -22.74
N ASP A 145 -10.70 -7.15 -23.94
CA ASP A 145 -10.21 -7.93 -25.07
C ASP A 145 -8.77 -8.42 -24.81
N PRO A 146 -8.36 -9.54 -25.44
CA PRO A 146 -7.00 -10.05 -25.31
C PRO A 146 -5.99 -9.02 -25.85
N PRO A 147 -5.01 -8.59 -25.03
CA PRO A 147 -3.99 -7.66 -25.49
C PRO A 147 -3.10 -8.33 -26.55
N ALA A 148 -2.28 -7.52 -27.24
CA ALA A 148 -1.48 -7.97 -28.38
C ALA A 148 -0.60 -9.22 -28.09
N HIS A 149 -0.07 -9.35 -26.88
CA HIS A 149 0.76 -10.48 -26.48
C HIS A 149 -0.03 -11.79 -26.26
N TRP A 150 -1.35 -11.70 -26.06
CA TRP A 150 -2.26 -12.86 -25.96
C TRP A 150 -2.87 -13.26 -27.29
N GLN A 151 -2.57 -12.59 -28.41
CA GLN A 151 -3.25 -12.84 -29.69
C GLN A 151 -3.06 -14.28 -30.22
N GLN A 152 -1.90 -14.89 -29.97
CA GLN A 152 -1.62 -16.28 -30.34
C GLN A 152 -2.35 -17.28 -29.42
N ASP A 153 -2.56 -16.92 -28.16
CA ASP A 153 -3.14 -17.78 -27.10
C ASP A 153 -4.49 -17.24 -26.60
N LYS A 154 -5.26 -16.59 -27.47
CA LYS A 154 -6.51 -15.89 -27.11
C LYS A 154 -7.53 -16.78 -26.41
N TYR A 155 -7.56 -18.07 -26.74
CA TYR A 155 -8.47 -19.03 -26.11
C TYR A 155 -8.11 -19.22 -24.64
N THR A 156 -6.83 -19.40 -24.34
CA THR A 156 -6.33 -19.51 -22.96
C THR A 156 -6.59 -18.24 -22.16
N PHE A 157 -6.47 -17.05 -22.77
CA PHE A 157 -6.87 -15.79 -22.12
C PHE A 157 -8.34 -15.80 -21.64
N TYR A 158 -9.26 -16.24 -22.49
CA TYR A 158 -10.68 -16.34 -22.14
C TYR A 158 -10.99 -17.51 -21.19
N GLU A 159 -10.27 -18.63 -21.30
CA GLU A 159 -10.32 -19.70 -20.30
C GLU A 159 -9.89 -19.20 -18.92
N MET A 160 -8.91 -18.29 -18.87
CA MET A 160 -8.50 -17.57 -17.68
C MET A 160 -9.41 -16.39 -17.31
N GLY A 161 -10.63 -16.32 -17.88
CA GLY A 161 -11.66 -15.36 -17.51
C GLY A 161 -11.64 -14.04 -18.28
N GLY A 162 -10.69 -13.83 -19.19
CA GLY A 162 -10.61 -12.60 -20.00
C GLY A 162 -10.50 -11.34 -19.15
N LEU A 163 -9.71 -11.43 -18.08
CA LEU A 163 -9.54 -10.35 -17.12
C LEU A 163 -8.49 -9.36 -17.61
N ARG A 164 -8.65 -8.10 -17.21
CA ARG A 164 -7.77 -7.01 -17.60
C ARG A 164 -6.45 -7.08 -16.84
N GLU A 165 -5.38 -6.67 -17.53
CA GLU A 165 -4.10 -6.31 -16.94
C GLU A 165 -3.70 -4.90 -17.38
N THR A 166 -3.66 -3.97 -16.43
CA THR A 166 -3.13 -2.62 -16.65
C THR A 166 -1.61 -2.60 -16.66
N ILE A 167 -0.97 -3.44 -15.85
CA ILE A 167 0.49 -3.53 -15.72
C ILE A 167 0.97 -4.82 -16.40
N ARG A 168 1.74 -4.66 -17.48
CA ARG A 168 2.28 -5.81 -18.21
C ARG A 168 3.35 -6.53 -17.41
N SER A 169 3.30 -7.86 -17.44
CA SER A 169 4.28 -8.71 -16.78
C SER A 169 4.52 -9.99 -17.60
N SER A 170 5.63 -10.69 -17.34
CA SER A 170 5.92 -11.99 -17.95
C SER A 170 4.98 -13.10 -17.42
N LYS A 171 4.37 -12.89 -16.26
CA LYS A 171 3.35 -13.74 -15.66
C LYS A 171 2.00 -13.04 -15.76
N TYR A 172 0.95 -13.77 -16.09
CA TYR A 172 -0.40 -13.24 -16.07
C TYR A 172 -0.84 -12.93 -14.63
N ARG A 173 -1.18 -11.67 -14.35
CA ARG A 173 -1.52 -11.04 -13.06
C ARG A 173 -2.71 -10.08 -13.25
N PRO A 174 -3.95 -10.59 -13.30
CA PRO A 174 -5.13 -9.74 -13.52
C PRO A 174 -5.33 -8.69 -12.44
N ASP A 175 -5.73 -7.49 -12.82
CA ASP A 175 -5.96 -6.37 -11.91
C ASP A 175 -6.95 -6.74 -10.79
N ALA A 176 -8.02 -7.47 -11.14
CA ALA A 176 -9.03 -7.92 -10.19
C ALA A 176 -8.43 -8.82 -9.11
N ASP A 177 -7.56 -9.76 -9.53
CA ASP A 177 -6.92 -10.70 -8.62
C ASP A 177 -5.96 -9.94 -7.68
N LEU A 178 -5.18 -8.99 -8.21
CA LEU A 178 -4.30 -8.14 -7.44
C LEU A 178 -5.07 -7.32 -6.40
N ALA A 179 -6.22 -6.77 -6.76
CA ALA A 179 -7.00 -5.90 -5.89
C ALA A 179 -7.63 -6.63 -4.69
N VAL A 180 -8.02 -7.90 -4.86
CA VAL A 180 -8.69 -8.69 -3.81
C VAL A 180 -7.73 -9.55 -2.99
N LEU A 181 -6.52 -9.85 -3.50
CA LEU A 181 -5.54 -10.71 -2.85
C LEU A 181 -5.22 -10.31 -1.39
N PRO A 182 -5.06 -9.02 -1.01
CA PRO A 182 -4.76 -8.64 0.38
C PRO A 182 -5.80 -9.14 1.38
N PHE A 183 -7.07 -9.28 0.96
CA PHE A 183 -8.18 -9.67 1.84
C PHE A 183 -8.12 -11.14 2.28
N LEU A 184 -7.28 -11.98 1.66
CA LEU A 184 -7.00 -13.32 2.19
C LEU A 184 -6.33 -13.28 3.56
N ARG A 185 -5.60 -12.21 3.89
CA ARG A 185 -4.95 -12.06 5.20
C ARG A 185 -5.96 -12.04 6.33
N LEU A 186 -7.20 -11.57 6.11
CA LEU A 186 -8.20 -11.48 7.18
C LEU A 186 -8.49 -12.82 7.86
N GLU A 187 -8.33 -13.93 7.14
CA GLU A 187 -8.56 -15.28 7.66
C GLU A 187 -7.33 -15.89 8.36
N LEU A 188 -6.15 -15.27 8.23
CA LEU A 188 -4.89 -15.81 8.77
C LEU A 188 -4.63 -15.43 10.23
N TRP A 189 -5.25 -14.36 10.72
CA TRP A 189 -4.94 -13.77 12.04
C TRP A 189 -6.09 -13.98 13.01
N VAL A 190 -6.26 -15.21 13.50
CA VAL A 190 -7.37 -15.59 14.39
C VAL A 190 -7.03 -15.47 15.88
N LYS A 191 -5.74 -15.45 16.30
CA LYS A 191 -5.29 -15.11 17.68
C LYS A 191 -3.75 -15.07 17.81
N ASP A 192 -3.27 -14.07 18.57
CA ASP A 192 -1.93 -13.84 19.13
C ASP A 192 -0.66 -14.26 18.31
N PRO A 193 0.07 -13.31 17.71
CA PRO A 193 1.33 -13.56 16.99
C PRO A 193 2.51 -14.02 17.86
N ALA A 194 2.40 -14.01 19.20
CA ALA A 194 3.46 -14.45 20.11
C ALA A 194 3.49 -15.98 20.34
N THR A 195 2.44 -16.70 19.92
CA THR A 195 2.37 -18.16 20.04
C THR A 195 2.92 -18.80 18.76
N ASN A 196 4.04 -19.52 18.87
CA ASN A 196 4.58 -20.41 17.82
C ASN A 196 3.42 -21.03 17.02
N MET A 197 3.38 -20.77 15.71
CA MET A 197 2.27 -21.11 14.82
C MET A 197 1.64 -22.46 15.19
N PRO A 198 0.43 -22.51 15.77
CA PRO A 198 -0.33 -23.73 15.71
C PRO A 198 -0.68 -23.94 14.24
N ALA A 199 -0.60 -25.19 13.78
CA ALA A 199 -1.25 -25.60 12.54
C ALA A 199 -2.62 -24.94 12.49
N MET A 200 -2.88 -24.15 11.44
CA MET A 200 -4.19 -23.55 11.16
C MET A 200 -5.24 -24.62 11.42
N SER A 201 -6.27 -24.40 12.25
CA SER A 201 -7.24 -25.47 12.50
C SER A 201 -8.03 -25.80 11.23
N ASP A 202 -8.60 -27.00 11.15
CA ASP A 202 -9.41 -27.42 9.99
C ASP A 202 -10.53 -26.41 9.70
N ASP A 203 -11.19 -25.90 10.74
CA ASP A 203 -12.25 -24.89 10.62
C ASP A 203 -11.74 -23.60 9.97
N VAL A 204 -10.59 -23.07 10.44
CA VAL A 204 -9.98 -21.85 9.88
C VAL A 204 -9.56 -22.09 8.43
N TYR A 205 -9.03 -23.27 8.11
CA TYR A 205 -8.64 -23.62 6.75
C TYR A 205 -9.86 -23.73 5.82
N VAL A 206 -10.96 -24.32 6.26
CA VAL A 206 -12.22 -24.38 5.51
C VAL A 206 -12.78 -22.97 5.27
N HIS A 207 -12.72 -22.09 6.27
CA HIS A 207 -13.14 -20.69 6.12
C HIS A 207 -12.25 -19.93 5.12
N LEU A 208 -10.93 -20.07 5.22
CA LEU A 208 -9.97 -19.50 4.27
C LEU A 208 -10.24 -19.98 2.84
N HIS A 209 -10.45 -21.28 2.63
CA HIS A 209 -10.71 -21.82 1.30
C HIS A 209 -12.05 -21.31 0.73
N ARG A 210 -13.09 -21.20 1.57
CA ARG A 210 -14.37 -20.60 1.16
C ARG A 210 -14.18 -19.12 0.79
N ARG A 211 -13.38 -18.39 1.56
CA ARG A 211 -13.06 -16.98 1.29
C ARG A 211 -12.32 -16.81 -0.03
N LEU A 212 -11.33 -17.66 -0.30
CA LEU A 212 -10.60 -17.68 -1.56
C LEU A 212 -11.57 -17.88 -2.73
N LEU A 213 -12.42 -18.91 -2.70
CA LEU A 213 -13.40 -19.12 -3.77
C LEU A 213 -14.35 -17.92 -3.92
N SER A 214 -14.80 -17.33 -2.82
CA SER A 214 -15.71 -16.17 -2.84
C SER A 214 -15.07 -14.89 -3.38
N LEU A 215 -13.78 -14.65 -3.12
CA LEU A 215 -13.08 -13.45 -3.60
C LEU A 215 -12.74 -13.53 -5.08
N PHE A 216 -12.49 -14.75 -5.57
CA PHE A 216 -12.02 -15.02 -6.92
C PHE A 216 -13.04 -15.83 -7.74
N ASP A 217 -14.35 -15.64 -7.49
CA ASP A 217 -15.48 -16.37 -8.11
C ASP A 217 -15.66 -16.03 -9.61
N GLN A 218 -14.63 -16.31 -10.39
CA GLN A 218 -14.50 -15.97 -11.80
C GLN A 218 -13.95 -17.16 -12.57
N ASN A 219 -14.37 -17.30 -13.82
CA ASN A 219 -13.88 -18.36 -14.71
C ASN A 219 -12.35 -18.37 -14.75
N GLY A 220 -11.75 -19.56 -14.78
CA GLY A 220 -10.31 -19.72 -14.92
C GLY A 220 -9.49 -19.63 -13.64
N ILE A 221 -10.14 -19.56 -12.47
CA ILE A 221 -9.45 -19.54 -11.16
C ILE A 221 -8.46 -20.71 -11.01
N GLU A 222 -8.79 -21.91 -11.51
CA GLU A 222 -7.93 -23.09 -11.46
C GLU A 222 -6.62 -22.92 -12.26
N LEU A 223 -6.66 -22.12 -13.31
CA LEU A 223 -5.49 -21.82 -14.14
C LEU A 223 -4.65 -20.71 -13.51
N ARG A 224 -5.30 -19.63 -13.05
CA ARG A 224 -4.62 -18.44 -12.54
C ARG A 224 -4.05 -18.63 -11.12
N LEU A 225 -4.81 -19.28 -10.25
CA LEU A 225 -4.52 -19.39 -8.82
C LEU A 225 -4.32 -20.84 -8.36
N LYS A 226 -3.88 -21.71 -9.27
CA LYS A 226 -3.62 -23.14 -9.01
C LYS A 226 -2.88 -23.39 -7.69
N GLU A 227 -1.78 -22.66 -7.46
CA GLU A 227 -0.97 -22.84 -6.26
C GLU A 227 -1.71 -22.51 -4.96
N LEU A 228 -2.60 -21.51 -4.98
CA LEU A 228 -3.38 -21.12 -3.80
C LEU A 228 -4.60 -22.04 -3.62
N LEU A 229 -5.20 -22.54 -4.71
CA LEU A 229 -6.33 -23.47 -4.65
C LEU A 229 -5.95 -24.85 -4.11
N TYR A 230 -4.78 -25.35 -4.50
CA TYR A 230 -4.30 -26.68 -4.09
C TYR A 230 -3.26 -26.61 -2.97
N MET A 231 -3.16 -25.48 -2.26
CA MET A 231 -2.30 -25.40 -1.08
C MET A 231 -2.78 -26.37 0.00
N ARG A 232 -1.87 -26.81 0.87
CA ARG A 232 -2.25 -27.60 2.04
C ARG A 232 -2.32 -26.69 3.26
N GLN A 233 -3.10 -27.09 4.25
CA GLN A 233 -3.29 -26.40 5.51
C GLN A 233 -1.97 -26.05 6.23
N ASP A 234 -0.99 -26.97 6.22
CA ASP A 234 0.32 -26.78 6.85
C ASP A 234 1.19 -25.69 6.20
N ILE A 235 0.91 -25.35 4.93
CA ILE A 235 1.68 -24.35 4.16
C ILE A 235 0.84 -23.14 3.73
N ALA A 236 -0.45 -23.08 4.09
CA ALA A 236 -1.39 -22.09 3.59
C ALA A 236 -0.94 -20.65 3.89
N VAL A 237 -0.53 -20.39 5.15
CA VAL A 237 -0.03 -19.06 5.57
C VAL A 237 1.19 -18.67 4.74
N GLN A 238 2.20 -19.55 4.66
CA GLN A 238 3.42 -19.29 3.89
C GLN A 238 3.13 -19.02 2.41
N LYS A 239 2.21 -19.77 1.80
CA LYS A 239 1.83 -19.60 0.39
C LYS A 239 1.13 -18.26 0.14
N ILE A 240 0.22 -17.85 1.02
CA ILE A 240 -0.47 -16.56 0.92
C ILE A 240 0.52 -15.41 1.16
N GLU A 241 1.36 -15.49 2.19
CA GLU A 241 2.39 -14.49 2.46
C GLU A 241 3.36 -14.35 1.28
N SER A 242 3.81 -15.48 0.70
CA SER A 242 4.66 -15.46 -0.48
C SER A 242 3.96 -14.82 -1.68
N ALA A 243 2.66 -15.06 -1.90
CA ALA A 243 1.91 -14.45 -3.00
C ALA A 243 1.74 -12.94 -2.82
N ILE A 244 1.55 -12.49 -1.57
CA ILE A 244 1.43 -11.06 -1.23
C ILE A 244 2.77 -10.36 -1.38
N ILE A 245 3.86 -10.94 -0.88
CA ILE A 245 5.22 -10.39 -1.04
C ILE A 245 5.61 -10.36 -2.52
N ASP A 246 5.33 -11.42 -3.28
CA ASP A 246 5.57 -11.46 -4.74
C ASP A 246 4.81 -10.36 -5.49
N THR A 247 3.54 -10.18 -5.16
CA THR A 247 2.72 -9.12 -5.74
C THR A 247 3.23 -7.73 -5.34
N ASN A 248 3.59 -7.55 -4.07
CA ASN A 248 4.13 -6.28 -3.59
C ASN A 248 5.43 -5.92 -4.31
N MET A 249 6.36 -6.87 -4.43
CA MET A 249 7.62 -6.67 -5.16
C MET A 249 7.37 -6.36 -6.64
N PHE A 250 6.42 -7.03 -7.27
CA PHE A 250 6.05 -6.77 -8.66
C PHE A 250 5.54 -5.34 -8.84
N LEU A 251 4.61 -4.89 -8.00
CA LEU A 251 4.04 -3.55 -8.10
C LEU A 251 5.06 -2.46 -7.74
N GLU A 252 5.88 -2.67 -6.71
CA GLU A 252 6.95 -1.74 -6.30
C GLU A 252 7.98 -1.53 -7.40
N THR A 253 8.41 -2.61 -8.06
CA THR A 253 9.39 -2.56 -9.15
C THR A 253 8.79 -2.09 -10.46
N SER A 254 7.50 -2.30 -10.68
CA SER A 254 6.81 -1.75 -11.85
C SER A 254 6.62 -0.24 -11.73
N LEU A 255 6.28 0.26 -10.53
CA LEU A 255 6.02 1.67 -10.26
C LEU A 255 7.15 2.61 -10.71
N ASP A 256 8.39 2.14 -10.72
CA ASP A 256 9.56 2.90 -11.20
C ASP A 256 9.36 3.46 -12.62
N GLU A 257 8.76 2.65 -13.49
CA GLU A 257 8.64 2.95 -14.92
C GLU A 257 7.19 3.13 -15.38
N LEU A 258 6.21 2.98 -14.49
CA LEU A 258 4.81 3.17 -14.85
C LEU A 258 4.54 4.62 -15.32
N PRO A 259 3.85 4.79 -16.45
CA PRO A 259 3.34 6.08 -16.86
C PRO A 259 2.07 6.43 -16.06
N GLY A 260 1.61 7.67 -16.23
CA GLY A 260 0.37 8.15 -15.62
C GLY A 260 0.60 9.08 -14.43
N GLU A 261 -0.40 9.91 -14.19
CA GLU A 261 -0.40 10.91 -13.11
C GLU A 261 -0.32 10.24 -11.74
N THR A 262 -1.16 9.22 -11.51
CA THR A 262 -1.15 8.48 -10.24
C THR A 262 0.22 7.86 -9.96
N ALA A 263 0.84 7.23 -10.96
CA ALA A 263 2.18 6.65 -10.80
C ALA A 263 3.22 7.71 -10.44
N GLY A 264 3.12 8.91 -11.03
CA GLY A 264 3.99 10.03 -10.72
C GLY A 264 3.90 10.48 -9.27
N PHE A 265 2.68 10.66 -8.75
CA PHE A 265 2.47 11.02 -7.36
C PHE A 265 2.88 9.90 -6.39
N LEU A 266 2.60 8.63 -6.71
CA LEU A 266 3.04 7.51 -5.88
C LEU A 266 4.56 7.39 -5.80
N ARG A 267 5.28 7.58 -6.91
CA ARG A 267 6.75 7.64 -6.90
C ARG A 267 7.26 8.78 -6.03
N LEU A 268 6.65 9.95 -6.15
CA LEU A 268 7.00 11.13 -5.35
C LEU A 268 6.77 10.87 -3.86
N GLU A 269 5.60 10.35 -3.49
CA GLU A 269 5.31 9.99 -2.09
C GLU A 269 6.30 8.97 -1.55
N ARG A 270 6.66 7.95 -2.34
CA ARG A 270 7.67 6.97 -1.95
C ARG A 270 9.05 7.62 -1.74
N PHE A 271 9.47 8.50 -2.63
CA PHE A 271 10.78 9.13 -2.55
C PHE A 271 10.81 10.11 -1.38
N LYS A 272 9.84 11.03 -1.30
CA LYS A 272 9.69 11.98 -0.19
C LYS A 272 9.77 11.30 1.18
N ASN A 273 9.03 10.21 1.36
CA ASN A 273 8.94 9.50 2.64
C ASN A 273 10.00 8.37 2.78
N TRP A 274 11.02 8.32 1.91
CA TRP A 274 12.02 7.26 1.96
C TRP A 274 12.80 7.27 3.27
N PHE A 275 13.20 8.46 3.73
CA PHE A 275 13.81 8.70 5.02
C PHE A 275 12.94 9.61 5.89
N GLU A 276 13.11 9.50 7.20
CA GLU A 276 12.56 10.48 8.14
C GLU A 276 13.12 11.88 7.86
N ASP A 277 12.29 12.91 8.03
CA ASP A 277 12.72 14.29 7.85
C ASP A 277 13.81 14.67 8.87
N GLY A 278 14.87 15.33 8.42
CA GLY A 278 16.01 15.68 9.26
C GLY A 278 17.29 14.92 8.93
N LYS A 279 18.04 14.49 9.95
CA LYS A 279 19.42 13.96 9.79
C LYS A 279 19.58 12.51 10.20
N SER A 280 18.50 11.81 10.55
CA SER A 280 18.59 10.41 11.00
C SER A 280 18.92 9.47 9.85
N TRP A 281 18.45 9.76 8.63
CA TRP A 281 18.54 8.84 7.48
C TRP A 281 18.02 7.43 7.81
N GLU A 282 17.07 7.38 8.73
CA GLU A 282 16.34 6.18 9.07
C GLU A 282 15.23 5.96 8.04
N SER A 283 15.13 4.73 7.54
CA SER A 283 14.14 4.35 6.53
C SER A 283 13.32 3.17 7.01
N SER A 284 12.05 3.44 7.31
CA SER A 284 11.06 2.39 7.56
C SER A 284 10.83 1.54 6.30
N TYR A 285 10.98 2.14 5.11
CA TYR A 285 10.91 1.46 3.82
C TYR A 285 12.04 0.42 3.65
N GLU A 286 13.31 0.81 3.88
CA GLU A 286 14.44 -0.13 3.82
C GLU A 286 14.29 -1.28 4.80
N THR A 287 13.78 -0.99 6.00
CA THR A 287 13.52 -1.99 7.03
C THR A 287 12.42 -2.96 6.60
N HIS A 288 11.32 -2.45 6.05
CA HIS A 288 10.23 -3.27 5.53
C HIS A 288 10.69 -4.16 4.36
N LEU A 289 11.42 -3.59 3.40
CA LEU A 289 11.99 -4.33 2.28
C LEU A 289 12.89 -5.45 2.81
N TYR A 290 13.85 -5.14 3.69
CA TYR A 290 14.74 -6.13 4.29
C TYR A 290 13.98 -7.30 4.92
N ASN A 291 12.93 -7.03 5.70
CA ASN A 291 12.10 -8.07 6.30
C ASN A 291 11.43 -8.95 5.23
N GLN A 292 10.90 -8.37 4.15
CA GLN A 292 10.35 -9.14 3.03
C GLN A 292 11.41 -10.03 2.36
N LEU A 293 12.64 -9.51 2.15
CA LEU A 293 13.74 -10.28 1.57
C LEU A 293 14.14 -11.47 2.45
N CYS A 294 14.11 -11.30 3.77
CA CYS A 294 14.40 -12.37 4.72
C CYS A 294 13.30 -13.44 4.73
N THR A 295 12.03 -13.05 4.59
CA THR A 295 10.89 -13.98 4.64
C THR A 295 10.75 -14.80 3.36
N CYS A 296 10.94 -14.20 2.18
CA CYS A 296 10.71 -14.85 0.89
C CYS A 296 11.82 -14.54 -0.13
N PRO A 297 13.06 -15.03 0.08
CA PRO A 297 14.20 -14.67 -0.77
C PRO A 297 14.04 -15.08 -2.25
N TRP A 298 13.30 -16.15 -2.55
CA TRP A 298 13.07 -16.60 -3.92
C TRP A 298 12.21 -15.63 -4.75
N VAL A 299 11.38 -14.80 -4.11
CA VAL A 299 10.54 -13.80 -4.79
C VAL A 299 11.40 -12.81 -5.57
N ILE A 300 12.54 -12.42 -4.99
CA ILE A 300 13.50 -11.50 -5.60
C ILE A 300 14.01 -12.08 -6.91
N MET A 301 14.45 -13.34 -6.89
CA MET A 301 15.01 -14.00 -8.06
C MET A 301 14.03 -14.07 -9.24
N ASN A 302 12.74 -14.00 -8.97
CA ASN A 302 11.71 -14.02 -10.00
C ASN A 302 11.29 -12.63 -10.49
N THR A 303 11.38 -11.61 -9.64
CA THR A 303 10.77 -10.29 -9.89
C THR A 303 11.81 -9.19 -10.09
N ASP A 304 12.89 -9.20 -9.31
CA ASP A 304 14.01 -8.27 -9.40
C ASP A 304 15.32 -9.03 -9.18
N PRO A 305 15.77 -9.83 -10.16
CA PRO A 305 16.98 -10.64 -10.02
C PRO A 305 18.16 -9.79 -9.57
N TRP A 306 18.83 -10.23 -8.50
CA TRP A 306 19.95 -9.52 -7.87
C TRP A 306 19.64 -8.08 -7.42
N LEU A 307 18.36 -7.76 -7.20
CA LEU A 307 17.88 -6.44 -6.79
C LEU A 307 18.30 -5.31 -7.76
N HIS A 308 18.45 -5.62 -9.05
CA HIS A 308 18.93 -4.65 -10.03
C HIS A 308 18.07 -3.37 -10.07
N ARG A 309 16.74 -3.50 -10.17
CA ARG A 309 15.82 -2.36 -10.20
C ARG A 309 15.78 -1.63 -8.87
N SER A 310 15.75 -2.38 -7.77
CA SER A 310 15.76 -1.80 -6.42
C SER A 310 17.04 -0.97 -6.17
N ASN A 311 18.20 -1.47 -6.63
CA ASN A 311 19.47 -0.74 -6.56
C ASN A 311 19.45 0.51 -7.44
N GLN A 312 18.98 0.40 -8.68
CA GLN A 312 18.87 1.55 -9.59
C GLN A 312 17.95 2.63 -9.02
N ARG A 313 16.81 2.25 -8.43
CA ARG A 313 15.92 3.17 -7.71
C ARG A 313 16.64 3.90 -6.59
N TYR A 314 17.41 3.17 -5.77
CA TYR A 314 18.17 3.77 -4.67
C TYR A 314 19.22 4.77 -5.18
N ILE A 315 19.96 4.40 -6.23
CA ILE A 315 20.94 5.28 -6.87
C ILE A 315 20.26 6.57 -7.35
N VAL A 316 19.15 6.45 -8.08
CA VAL A 316 18.39 7.61 -8.58
C VAL A 316 17.89 8.48 -7.43
N LEU A 317 17.34 7.89 -6.36
CA LEU A 317 16.90 8.61 -5.16
C LEU A 317 18.02 9.47 -4.57
N ILE A 318 19.20 8.88 -4.31
CA ILE A 318 20.33 9.59 -3.68
C ILE A 318 20.89 10.68 -4.59
N LEU A 319 21.04 10.40 -5.88
CA LEU A 319 21.49 11.40 -6.84
C LEU A 319 20.50 12.55 -6.95
N LEU A 320 19.20 12.24 -6.97
CA LEU A 320 18.14 13.22 -7.09
C LEU A 320 18.06 14.12 -5.86
N HIS A 321 18.15 13.56 -4.66
CA HIS A 321 18.26 14.31 -3.41
C HIS A 321 19.38 15.35 -3.48
N HIS A 322 20.59 14.91 -3.81
CA HIS A 322 21.74 15.81 -3.89
C HIS A 322 21.65 16.80 -5.05
N PHE A 323 20.97 16.45 -6.13
CA PHE A 323 20.71 17.35 -7.24
C PHE A 323 19.80 18.50 -6.80
N MET A 324 18.66 18.19 -6.17
CA MET A 324 17.69 19.18 -5.73
C MET A 324 18.31 20.21 -4.78
N HIS A 325 19.09 19.74 -3.80
CA HIS A 325 19.79 20.63 -2.89
C HIS A 325 20.86 21.48 -3.60
N ALA A 326 21.62 20.90 -4.55
CA ALA A 326 22.57 21.67 -5.33
C ALA A 326 21.90 22.76 -6.17
N PHE A 327 20.72 22.47 -6.73
CA PHE A 327 19.95 23.43 -7.50
C PHE A 327 19.39 24.57 -6.65
N ARG A 328 18.96 24.28 -5.41
CA ARG A 328 18.45 25.27 -4.46
C ARG A 328 19.55 26.15 -3.83
N SER A 329 20.79 25.66 -3.79
CA SER A 329 21.85 26.26 -2.98
C SER A 329 22.35 27.64 -3.47
N ASN A 330 21.79 28.69 -2.85
CA ASN A 330 22.48 29.93 -2.46
C ASN A 330 22.61 30.05 -0.92
N SER A 331 22.23 29.00 -0.17
CA SER A 331 21.97 29.06 1.28
C SER A 331 22.64 27.93 2.08
N HIS A 332 22.91 28.23 3.35
CA HIS A 332 23.65 27.51 4.39
C HIS A 332 23.15 26.10 4.78
N ASP A 333 22.83 25.23 3.83
CA ASP A 333 22.62 23.82 4.15
C ASP A 333 23.91 23.21 4.71
N GLU A 334 23.78 22.35 5.73
CA GLU A 334 24.90 21.67 6.36
C GLU A 334 25.55 20.69 5.38
N LEU A 335 26.55 21.20 4.68
CA LEU A 335 27.34 20.51 3.66
C LEU A 335 28.41 19.64 4.33
N GLY A 336 28.39 18.34 4.05
CA GLY A 336 29.53 17.46 4.25
C GLY A 336 30.39 17.39 2.99
N ILE A 337 31.72 17.38 3.15
CA ILE A 337 32.65 17.06 2.04
C ILE A 337 33.26 15.70 2.33
N TYR A 338 32.97 14.72 1.46
CA TYR A 338 33.51 13.36 1.55
C TYR A 338 34.12 12.98 0.22
N ASP A 339 35.41 12.60 0.24
CA ASP A 339 36.19 12.26 -0.96
C ASP A 339 36.01 13.27 -2.12
N ASN A 340 36.17 14.56 -1.80
CA ASN A 340 35.97 15.70 -2.71
C ASN A 340 34.55 15.88 -3.28
N SER A 341 33.59 15.07 -2.83
CA SER A 341 32.17 15.18 -3.20
C SER A 341 31.38 15.89 -2.12
N ARG A 342 30.51 16.82 -2.52
CA ARG A 342 29.54 17.45 -1.62
C ARG A 342 28.36 16.51 -1.38
N ILE A 343 28.07 16.26 -0.11
CA ILE A 343 26.95 15.46 0.38
C ILE A 343 26.07 16.37 1.23
N TYR A 344 24.78 16.36 0.93
CA TYR A 344 23.77 17.05 1.72
C TYR A 344 23.27 16.11 2.81
N LEU A 345 23.44 16.51 4.06
CA LEU A 345 23.26 15.65 5.24
C LEU A 345 21.84 15.66 5.81
N ARG A 346 20.98 16.56 5.32
CA ARG A 346 19.59 16.68 5.77
C ARG A 346 18.67 16.18 4.68
N TRP A 347 17.75 15.28 5.03
CA TRP A 347 16.57 14.97 4.25
C TRP A 347 15.51 16.05 4.49
N ASP A 348 15.02 16.67 3.41
CA ASP A 348 13.94 17.67 3.44
C ASP A 348 12.77 17.15 2.62
N GLN A 349 11.74 16.65 3.30
CA GLN A 349 10.53 16.13 2.66
C GLN A 349 9.77 17.23 1.88
N GLY A 350 9.82 18.48 2.36
CA GLY A 350 9.16 19.61 1.70
C GLY A 350 9.79 19.94 0.34
N LEU A 351 11.11 19.78 0.23
CA LEU A 351 11.84 20.03 -1.01
C LEU A 351 11.37 19.14 -2.17
N TRP A 352 11.01 17.88 -1.90
CA TRP A 352 10.50 16.96 -2.92
C TRP A 352 9.22 17.48 -3.58
N LEU A 353 8.29 18.02 -2.78
CA LEU A 353 7.03 18.60 -3.26
C LEU A 353 7.26 19.91 -4.03
N GLU A 354 8.24 20.70 -3.59
CA GLU A 354 8.61 21.95 -4.26
C GLU A 354 9.18 21.70 -5.67
N VAL A 355 10.05 20.69 -5.82
CA VAL A 355 10.70 20.37 -7.10
C VAL A 355 9.79 19.59 -8.04
N PHE A 356 8.93 18.72 -7.51
CA PHE A 356 8.05 17.84 -8.29
C PHE A 356 6.56 18.05 -7.98
N PRO A 357 6.00 19.26 -8.19
CA PRO A 357 4.60 19.56 -7.83
C PRO A 357 3.57 18.75 -8.63
N SER A 358 3.97 18.14 -9.75
CA SER A 358 3.12 17.31 -10.61
C SER A 358 3.46 15.81 -10.55
N GLY A 359 4.17 15.39 -9.50
CA GLY A 359 4.66 14.02 -9.37
C GLY A 359 6.04 13.80 -9.98
N LEU A 360 6.68 12.69 -9.60
CA LEU A 360 7.99 12.28 -10.09
C LEU A 360 7.84 11.50 -11.40
N PRO A 361 8.53 11.85 -12.50
CA PRO A 361 8.45 11.09 -13.77
C PRO A 361 9.11 9.70 -13.66
N PRO A 362 8.99 8.85 -14.71
CA PRO A 362 9.70 7.56 -14.77
C PRO A 362 11.18 7.67 -14.43
N LEU A 363 11.70 6.67 -13.72
CA LEU A 363 13.08 6.74 -13.24
C LEU A 363 14.08 6.72 -14.39
N SER A 364 13.76 6.07 -15.51
CA SER A 364 14.52 6.20 -16.76
C SER A 364 14.63 7.64 -17.26
N ASP A 365 13.55 8.42 -17.23
CA ASP A 365 13.55 9.84 -17.60
C ASP A 365 14.38 10.68 -16.61
N VAL A 366 14.24 10.42 -15.31
CA VAL A 366 15.03 11.07 -14.26
C VAL A 366 16.52 10.77 -14.45
N GLN A 367 16.88 9.53 -14.72
CA GLN A 367 18.28 9.12 -14.92
C GLN A 367 18.86 9.76 -16.18
N PHE A 368 18.10 9.81 -17.28
CA PHE A 368 18.50 10.51 -18.49
C PHE A 368 18.69 12.02 -18.25
N TRP A 369 17.87 12.62 -17.39
CA TRP A 369 18.05 14.00 -16.97
C TRP A 369 19.33 14.17 -16.13
N LEU A 370 19.53 13.35 -15.10
CA LEU A 370 20.71 13.38 -14.23
C LEU A 370 22.03 13.22 -15.01
N SER A 371 22.08 12.37 -16.05
CA SER A 371 23.26 12.19 -16.89
C SER A 371 23.65 13.41 -17.72
N ARG A 372 22.71 14.34 -17.95
CA ARG A 372 23.00 15.64 -18.57
C ARG A 372 23.67 16.62 -17.61
N PHE A 373 23.47 16.47 -16.30
CA PHE A 373 24.07 17.35 -15.28
C PHE A 373 25.39 16.81 -14.76
N TRP A 374 25.46 15.50 -14.54
CA TRP A 374 26.65 14.83 -14.02
C TRP A 374 27.04 13.67 -14.91
N PRO A 375 28.29 13.62 -15.41
CA PRO A 375 28.78 12.44 -16.10
C PRO A 375 28.75 11.22 -15.16
N ASP A 376 28.65 10.02 -15.73
CA ASP A 376 28.47 8.77 -14.98
C ASP A 376 29.53 8.56 -13.90
N ASN A 377 30.79 8.91 -14.19
CA ASN A 377 31.88 8.80 -13.21
C ASN A 377 31.67 9.69 -11.96
N PHE A 378 31.02 10.84 -12.12
CA PHE A 378 30.70 11.74 -11.02
C PHE A 378 29.50 11.24 -10.23
N GLN A 379 28.47 10.73 -10.91
CA GLN A 379 27.33 10.09 -10.25
C GLN A 379 27.80 8.91 -9.38
N PHE A 380 28.65 8.05 -9.94
CA PHE A 380 29.24 6.92 -9.23
C PHE A 380 30.00 7.36 -7.97
N ARG A 381 30.92 8.33 -8.10
CA ARG A 381 31.66 8.87 -6.95
C ARG A 381 30.74 9.45 -5.88
N LYS A 382 29.68 10.16 -6.29
CA LYS A 382 28.72 10.77 -5.35
C LYS A 382 27.95 9.71 -4.56
N VAL A 383 27.47 8.66 -5.22
CA VAL A 383 26.78 7.53 -4.54
C VAL A 383 27.73 6.80 -3.61
N HIS A 384 28.97 6.56 -4.04
CA HIS A 384 29.99 5.92 -3.19
C HIS A 384 30.32 6.76 -1.96
N ALA A 385 30.57 8.05 -2.14
CA ALA A 385 30.85 8.96 -1.04
C ALA A 385 29.71 9.01 -0.02
N TYR A 386 28.46 9.01 -0.49
CA TYR A 386 27.26 8.88 0.36
C TYR A 386 27.22 7.56 1.11
N THR A 387 27.43 6.44 0.42
CA THR A 387 27.39 5.10 1.02
C THR A 387 28.46 4.95 2.11
N ASP A 388 29.68 5.45 1.85
CA ASP A 388 30.77 5.44 2.83
C ASP A 388 30.48 6.34 4.03
N TRP A 389 29.90 7.51 3.80
CA TRP A 389 29.51 8.43 4.86
C TRP A 389 28.46 7.81 5.79
N LEU A 390 27.37 7.29 5.23
CA LEU A 390 26.28 6.70 6.01
C LEU A 390 26.75 5.48 6.81
N TYR A 391 27.67 4.69 6.23
CA TYR A 391 28.31 3.59 6.95
C TYR A 391 29.07 4.05 8.19
N ARG A 392 29.87 5.13 8.08
CA ARG A 392 30.62 5.69 9.23
C ARG A 392 29.69 6.23 10.31
N GLN A 393 28.65 6.98 9.91
CA GLN A 393 27.67 7.53 10.84
C GLN A 393 27.01 6.41 11.67
N ARG A 394 26.54 5.35 11.02
CA ARG A 394 25.89 4.22 11.72
C ARG A 394 26.87 3.45 12.62
N ALA A 395 28.14 3.35 12.23
CA ALA A 395 29.18 2.74 13.07
C ALA A 395 29.45 3.57 14.33
N GLU A 396 29.44 4.90 14.23
CA GLU A 396 29.59 5.82 15.36
C GLU A 396 28.38 5.74 16.32
N GLU A 397 27.15 5.74 15.79
CA GLU A 397 25.90 5.68 16.57
C GLU A 397 25.73 4.38 17.35
N THR A 398 26.13 3.25 16.77
CA THR A 398 25.94 1.93 17.39
C THR A 398 27.06 1.55 18.35
N GLY A 399 28.19 2.26 18.36
CA GLY A 399 29.34 1.97 19.23
C GLY A 399 29.99 0.60 18.98
N VAL A 400 29.61 -0.08 17.90
CA VAL A 400 30.08 -1.41 17.53
C VAL A 400 30.53 -1.40 16.08
N GLU A 401 31.80 -1.74 15.84
CA GLU A 401 32.39 -2.04 14.51
C GLU A 401 31.75 -3.29 13.83
N GLN A 402 30.52 -3.67 14.19
CA GLN A 402 29.90 -4.91 13.76
C GLN A 402 29.48 -4.82 12.29
N ARG A 403 30.35 -5.35 11.43
CA ARG A 403 30.21 -6.33 10.34
C ARG A 403 28.83 -6.71 9.73
N ARG A 404 27.71 -6.13 10.15
CA ARG A 404 26.39 -6.27 9.55
C ARG A 404 25.99 -4.93 8.93
N CYS A 405 26.67 -4.58 7.85
CA CYS A 405 26.05 -3.71 6.86
C CYS A 405 24.75 -4.43 6.43
N PRO A 406 23.56 -3.79 6.51
CA PRO A 406 22.31 -4.41 6.06
C PRO A 406 22.52 -4.94 4.65
N LEU A 407 21.95 -6.11 4.33
CA LEU A 407 22.15 -6.80 3.06
C LEU A 407 21.94 -5.87 1.84
N VAL A 408 21.06 -4.88 1.98
CA VAL A 408 20.81 -3.78 1.03
C VAL A 408 22.09 -3.01 0.68
N TYR A 409 22.91 -2.63 1.67
CA TYR A 409 24.18 -1.91 1.45
C TYR A 409 25.27 -2.77 0.79
N ARG A 410 25.26 -4.10 1.00
CA ARG A 410 26.19 -5.01 0.31
C ARG A 410 25.74 -5.31 -1.12
N LEU A 411 24.44 -5.37 -1.38
CA LEU A 411 23.90 -5.63 -2.72
C LEU A 411 23.94 -4.39 -3.62
N ILE A 412 23.91 -3.18 -3.07
CA ILE A 412 24.13 -1.92 -3.81
C ILE A 412 25.51 -1.89 -4.49
N LEU A 413 26.53 -2.55 -3.92
CA LEU A 413 27.91 -2.48 -4.40
C LEU A 413 28.32 -3.59 -5.39
N TRP A 414 27.51 -4.63 -5.61
CA TRP A 414 27.89 -5.83 -6.38
C TRP A 414 27.10 -6.01 -7.69
N GLY A 415 26.61 -4.90 -8.26
CA GLY A 415 25.88 -4.86 -9.53
C GLY A 415 26.55 -4.04 -10.64
N HIS A 416 27.85 -3.73 -10.52
CA HIS A 416 28.64 -3.08 -11.56
C HIS A 416 29.94 -3.84 -11.84
#